data_AF-A0A447TPH5-F1
#
_entry.id   AF-A0A447TPH5-F1
#
_cell.length_a   1.000
_cell.length_b   1.000
_cell.length_c   1.000
_cell.angle_alpha   90.00
_cell.angle_beta   90.00
_cell.angle_gamma   90.00
#
_symmetry.space_group_name_H-M   'P 1'
#
loop_
_entity.id
_entity.type
_entity.pdbx_description
1 polymer ?
#
loop_
_entity_poly.entity_id
_entity_poly.type
_entity_poly.pdbx_seq_one_letter_code
_entity_poly.pdbx_strand_id
1 'polypeptide(L)' 'MFHREALKSAHVALMDIDETRLEESHIVVRKLMDSAGASGRITCHTNQKAALQDADFVVGRLSDWRL' A
#
# COMPACT_ATOMS: atom_id res chain seq x y z
N MET A 1 9.25 -3.01 7.11
CA MET A 1 7.96 -2.46 7.58
C MET A 1 7.20 -3.48 8.43
N PHE A 2 6.78 -4.62 7.87
CA PHE A 2 5.93 -5.61 8.57
C PHE A 2 6.60 -6.46 9.66
N HIS A 3 7.92 -6.36 9.85
CA HIS A 3 8.62 -7.01 10.97
C HIS A 3 8.26 -6.41 12.35
N ARG A 4 7.57 -5.26 12.39
CA ARG A 4 7.00 -4.72 13.63
C ARG A 4 5.65 -5.38 13.88
N GLU A 5 5.49 -6.03 15.03
CA GLU A 5 4.24 -6.73 15.40
C GLU A 5 2.98 -5.86 15.22
N ALA A 6 3.05 -4.59 15.60
CA ALA A 6 1.94 -3.64 15.48
C ALA A 6 1.44 -3.43 14.03
N LEU A 7 2.25 -3.76 13.02
CA LEU A 7 1.89 -3.59 11.60
C LEU A 7 1.50 -4.90 10.92
N LYS A 8 1.59 -6.06 11.61
CA LYS A 8 1.27 -7.35 10.99
C LYS A 8 -0.20 -7.51 10.62
N SER A 9 -1.10 -6.81 11.31
CA SER A 9 -2.54 -6.80 11.05
C SER A 9 -3.01 -5.54 10.31
N ALA A 10 -2.09 -4.68 9.85
CA ALA A 10 -2.43 -3.40 9.24
C ALA A 10 -3.23 -3.58 7.94
N HIS A 11 -4.13 -2.63 7.68
CA HIS A 11 -4.77 -2.49 6.38
C HIS A 11 -3.89 -1.60 5.49
N VAL A 12 -3.40 -2.16 4.39
CA VAL A 12 -2.61 -1.47 3.37
C VAL A 12 -3.51 -1.13 2.18
N ALA A 13 -3.83 0.16 2.03
CA ALA A 13 -4.49 0.68 0.84
C ALA A 13 -3.43 1.12 -0.19
N LEU A 14 -3.28 0.35 -1.27
CA LEU A 14 -2.43 0.71 -2.40
C LEU A 14 -3.22 1.59 -3.36
N MET A 15 -2.59 2.67 -3.81
CA MET A 15 -3.18 3.55 -4.80
C MET A 15 -2.17 3.91 -5.86
N ASP A 16 -2.60 3.76 -7.11
CA ASP A 16 -1.92 4.26 -8.28
C ASP A 16 -2.96 4.53 -9.37
N ILE A 17 -2.70 5.52 -10.23
CA ILE A 17 -3.57 5.82 -11.37
C ILE A 17 -3.37 4.80 -12.51
N ASP A 18 -2.23 4.14 -12.54
CA ASP A 18 -1.89 3.11 -13.51
C ASP A 18 -2.16 1.73 -12.92
N GLU A 19 -3.13 1.02 -13.50
CA GLU A 19 -3.57 -0.31 -13.03
C GLU A 19 -2.47 -1.36 -13.12
N THR A 20 -1.59 -1.28 -14.13
CA THR A 20 -0.48 -2.24 -14.29
C THR A 20 0.53 -2.05 -13.16
N ARG A 21 0.92 -0.79 -12.90
CA ARG A 21 1.83 -0.45 -11.79
C ARG A 21 1.21 -0.79 -10.42
N LEU A 22 -0.10 -0.67 -10.29
CA LEU A 22 -0.84 -1.03 -9.08
C LEU A 22 -0.83 -2.53 -8.84
N GLU A 23 -1.06 -3.34 -9.87
CA GLU A 23 -0.99 -4.80 -9.79
C GLU A 23 0.41 -5.30 -9.43
N GLU A 24 1.44 -4.77 -10.08
CA GLU A 24 2.84 -5.07 -9.74
C GLU A 24 3.15 -4.76 -8.27
N SER A 25 2.70 -3.59 -7.81
CA SER A 25 2.87 -3.17 -6.41
C SER A 25 2.13 -4.08 -5.44
N HIS A 26 0.91 -4.53 -5.79
CA HIS A 26 0.14 -5.48 -4.99
C HIS A 26 0.90 -6.79 -4.80
N ILE A 27 1.45 -7.36 -5.87
CA ILE A 27 2.21 -8.61 -5.82
C ILE A 27 3.42 -8.48 -4.89
N VAL A 28 4.17 -7.37 -5.01
CA VAL A 28 5.36 -7.12 -4.17
C VAL A 28 4.97 -6.98 -2.70
N VAL A 29 3.96 -6.17 -2.39
CA VAL A 29 3.51 -5.95 -1.00
C VAL A 29 2.96 -7.24 -0.39
N ARG A 30 2.19 -8.03 -1.16
CA ARG A 30 1.70 -9.33 -0.71
C ARG A 30 2.84 -10.25 -0.32
N LYS A 31 3.86 -10.40 -1.18
CA LYS A 31 5.04 -11.22 -0.88
C LYS A 31 5.80 -10.74 0.36
N LEU A 32 5.90 -9.42 0.55
CA LEU A 32 6.53 -8.83 1.74
C LEU A 32 5.75 -9.14 3.01
N MET A 33 4.41 -9.11 2.96
CA MET A 33 3.56 -9.47 4.08
C MET A 33 3.67 -10.96 4.40
N ASP A 34 3.59 -11.84 3.40
CA ASP A 34 3.72 -13.28 3.58
C ASP A 34 5.09 -13.66 4.19
N SER A 35 6.17 -13.05 3.69
CA SER A 35 7.53 -13.28 4.20
C SER A 35 7.72 -12.80 5.65
N ALA A 36 6.97 -11.78 6.07
CA ALA A 36 7.00 -11.26 7.44
C ALA A 36 5.99 -11.95 8.39
N GLY A 37 5.20 -12.91 7.89
CA GLY A 37 4.12 -13.55 8.65
C GLY A 37 2.99 -12.57 9.01
N ALA A 38 2.76 -11.54 8.21
CA ALA A 38 1.70 -10.56 8.41
C ALA A 38 0.38 -11.05 7.78
N SER A 39 -0.72 -10.88 8.51
CA SER A 39 -2.08 -11.30 8.12
C SER A 39 -3.01 -10.12 7.82
N GLY A 40 -2.47 -8.91 7.70
CA GLY A 40 -3.20 -7.71 7.37
C GLY A 40 -3.91 -7.78 6.01
N ARG A 41 -4.73 -6.77 5.74
CA ARG A 41 -5.54 -6.69 4.51
C ARG A 41 -4.85 -5.77 3.50
N ILE A 42 -4.92 -6.12 2.21
CA ILE A 42 -4.49 -5.25 1.11
C ILE A 42 -5.71 -4.89 0.26
N THR A 43 -5.88 -3.61 -0.08
CA THR A 43 -6.89 -3.14 -1.05
C THR A 43 -6.24 -2.25 -2.09
N CYS A 44 -6.67 -2.35 -3.35
CA CYS A 44 -6.14 -1.56 -4.45
C CYS A 44 -7.18 -0.53 -4.91
N HIS A 45 -6.74 0.69 -5.18
CA HIS A 45 -7.61 1.81 -5.58
C HIS A 45 -6.96 2.61 -6.71
N THR A 46 -7.72 3.01 -7.72
CA THR A 46 -7.27 3.99 -8.73
C THR A 46 -7.69 5.42 -8.39
N ASN A 47 -8.60 5.57 -7.42
CA ASN A 47 -9.05 6.85 -6.91
C ASN A 47 -8.37 7.18 -5.59
N GLN A 48 -7.69 8.32 -5.53
CA GLN A 48 -6.95 8.75 -4.34
C GLN A 48 -7.86 8.97 -3.13
N LYS A 49 -9.04 9.60 -3.33
CA LYS A 49 -9.97 9.89 -2.24
C LYS A 49 -10.46 8.60 -1.57
N ALA A 50 -10.72 7.56 -2.36
CA ALA A 50 -11.11 6.25 -1.84
C ALA A 50 -9.99 5.59 -1.03
N ALA A 51 -8.73 5.70 -1.48
CA ALA A 51 -7.58 5.13 -0.79
C ALA A 51 -7.23 5.82 0.53
N LEU A 52 -7.51 7.12 0.63
CA LEU A 52 -7.23 7.93 1.82
C LEU A 52 -8.34 7.85 2.88
N GLN A 53 -9.49 7.29 2.54
CA GLN A 53 -10.60 7.15 3.48
C GLN A 53 -10.15 6.27 4.66
N ASP A 54 -10.30 6.80 5.87
CA ASP A 54 -9.94 6.17 7.14
C ASP A 54 -8.44 5.78 7.28
N ALA A 55 -7.56 6.37 6.47
CA ALA A 55 -6.13 6.11 6.56
C ALA A 55 -5.51 6.77 7.79
N ASP A 56 -4.88 5.98 8.67
CA ASP A 56 -4.12 6.49 9.82
C ASP A 56 -2.82 7.19 9.40
N PHE A 57 -2.19 6.69 8.33
CA PHE A 57 -0.93 7.20 7.79
C PHE A 57 -0.93 7.11 6.27
N VAL A 58 -0.30 8.10 5.63
CA VAL A 58 -0.17 8.17 4.18
C VAL A 58 1.31 8.22 3.81
N VAL A 59 1.76 7.29 2.98
CA VAL A 59 3.10 7.30 2.41
C VAL A 59 2.98 7.60 0.92
N GLY A 60 3.28 8.83 0.55
CA GLY A 60 3.30 9.27 -0.84
C GLY A 60 4.72 9.37 -1.36
N ARG A 61 4.94 8.95 -2.61
CA ARG A 61 6.12 9.36 -3.38
C ARG A 61 5.74 10.61 -4.17
N LEU A 62 6.31 11.75 -3.81
CA LEU A 62 6.34 12.91 -4.70
C LEU A 62 7.40 12.65 -5.78
N SER A 63 6.95 12.30 -6.98
CA SER A 63 7.80 12.24 -8.16
C SER A 63 7.32 13.28 -9.17
N ASP A 64 7.27 14.53 -8.73
CA ASP A 64 7.37 15.65 -9.65
C ASP A 64 8.72 16.30 -9.43
N TRP A 65 9.63 16.13 -10.38
CA TRP A 65 10.94 16.80 -10.42
C TRP A 65 10.89 18.04 -11.32
N ARG A 66 9.69 18.55 -11.64
CA ARG A 66 9.47 19.79 -12.41
C ARG A 66 8.97 20.94 -11.57
N LEU A 67 9.68 21.26 -10.49
CA LEU A 67 9.72 22.60 -9.89
C LEU A 67 11.17 23.09 -9.82
#